data_AF-A0AAU2AAS5-F1
#
_entry.id   AF-A0AAU2AAS5-F1
#
_cell.length_a   1.000
_cell.length_b   1.000
_cell.length_c   1.000
_cell.angle_alpha   90.00
_cell.angle_beta   90.00
_cell.angle_gamma   90.00
#
_symmetry.space_group_name_H-M   'P 1'
#
loop_
_entity.id
_entity.type
_entity.pdbx_description
1 polymer ?
#
loop_
_entity_poly.entity_id
_entity_poly.type
_entity_poly.pdbx_seq_one_letter_code
_entity_poly.pdbx_strand_id
1 'polypeptide(L)'
;MGLIRPTDGASDEGGPARTPGAGQPGNGRPGPGSPDTGRPGTGRAVAVLVLVALAALIPLLGPSAALDGTGEASAPGVPGIALLRTVLFAALCVPVGELFVRQLAGRLPGAPPERARSWAPYATGVGFVAALGLASVVSTGNLVPHSLAAIDVGGLYESRDGKLALLEVNGFAAAGLCALSARPVMQVWPLAAVAVAEALRAHPAPELDPLTGSVLTFVHLTCAALWVGGLLYVLRTLPLWGTASEARVALLGLYARVAAVLLALITATGIWSTLRRMPADTVLEQLTSTAYGRTLLAKVIVVAAVAVLALWARLRLSRAADPLTACSPARAEVVALGLVVTVSGLLTALPVPIRWT
;
A
#
# COMPACT_ATOMS: atom_id res chain seq x y z
N MET A 1 -34.71 -71.06 1.57
CA MET A 1 -33.60 -70.09 1.57
C MET A 1 -32.36 -70.85 2.00
N GLY A 2 -31.39 -71.23 1.18
CA GLY A 2 -31.17 -71.25 -0.26
C GLY A 2 -30.06 -72.29 -0.49
N LEU A 3 -30.17 -73.09 -1.54
CA LEU A 3 -29.39 -74.30 -1.83
C LEU A 3 -28.59 -74.00 -3.10
N ILE A 4 -27.25 -73.91 -3.08
CA ILE A 4 -26.44 -73.97 -4.31
C ILE A 4 -25.10 -74.65 -4.03
N ARG A 5 -24.88 -75.75 -4.78
CA ARG A 5 -23.61 -76.45 -5.02
C ARG A 5 -22.96 -75.90 -6.31
N PRO A 6 -21.64 -76.08 -6.51
CA PRO A 6 -20.88 -75.52 -7.62
C PRO A 6 -20.66 -76.54 -8.76
N THR A 7 -20.32 -76.05 -9.97
CA THR A 7 -19.42 -76.72 -10.92
C THR A 7 -18.82 -75.72 -11.93
N ASP A 8 -17.51 -75.83 -12.12
CA ASP A 8 -16.71 -75.23 -13.18
C ASP A 8 -17.05 -75.80 -14.58
N GLY A 9 -16.73 -75.05 -15.63
CA GLY A 9 -16.75 -75.50 -17.02
C GLY A 9 -16.27 -74.43 -17.99
N ALA A 10 -15.02 -74.55 -18.43
CA ALA A 10 -14.39 -73.77 -19.49
C ALA A 10 -14.70 -74.31 -20.89
N SER A 11 -14.41 -73.50 -21.92
CA SER A 11 -14.18 -73.75 -23.38
C SER A 11 -15.12 -72.89 -24.23
N ASP A 12 -14.66 -71.79 -24.84
CA ASP A 12 -14.02 -71.68 -26.18
C ASP A 12 -14.98 -71.87 -27.37
N GLU A 13 -15.15 -70.78 -28.14
CA GLU A 13 -15.55 -70.63 -29.56
C GLU A 13 -16.09 -69.19 -29.70
N GLY A 14 -15.70 -68.31 -30.61
CA GLY A 14 -15.08 -68.43 -31.92
C GLY A 14 -15.73 -67.37 -32.81
N GLY A 15 -14.98 -66.37 -33.28
CA GLY A 15 -15.46 -65.48 -34.36
C GLY A 15 -14.95 -64.03 -34.33
N PRO A 16 -13.94 -63.67 -35.14
CA PRO A 16 -13.61 -62.28 -35.45
C PRO A 16 -14.34 -61.83 -36.73
N ALA A 17 -14.93 -60.63 -36.71
CA ALA A 17 -15.53 -60.04 -37.90
C ALA A 17 -15.15 -58.57 -38.09
N ARG A 18 -14.58 -58.30 -39.28
CA ARG A 18 -14.53 -57.05 -40.06
C ARG A 18 -13.30 -56.14 -39.94
N THR A 19 -12.42 -56.41 -40.91
CA THR A 19 -11.63 -55.57 -41.83
C THR A 19 -11.70 -54.02 -41.81
N PRO A 20 -10.62 -53.37 -42.31
CA PRO A 20 -10.38 -51.93 -42.26
C PRO A 20 -10.98 -51.17 -43.45
N GLY A 21 -11.49 -49.96 -43.19
CA GLY A 21 -11.99 -49.03 -44.20
C GLY A 21 -11.13 -47.78 -44.27
N ALA A 22 -10.37 -47.67 -45.36
CA ALA A 22 -9.60 -46.50 -45.73
C ALA A 22 -10.48 -45.36 -46.28
N GLY A 23 -10.06 -44.12 -45.97
CA GLY A 23 -10.06 -43.00 -46.93
C GLY A 23 -11.38 -42.33 -47.29
N GLN A 24 -11.64 -41.17 -46.67
CA GLN A 24 -12.30 -40.07 -47.36
C GLN A 24 -11.63 -38.73 -46.98
N PRO A 25 -11.19 -37.92 -47.96
CA PRO A 25 -10.46 -36.68 -47.71
C PRO A 25 -11.42 -35.58 -47.26
N GLY A 26 -11.30 -35.18 -45.99
CA GLY A 26 -12.00 -34.03 -45.45
C GLY A 26 -11.46 -32.74 -46.07
N ASN A 27 -12.33 -32.06 -46.81
CA ASN A 27 -12.17 -30.69 -47.31
C ASN A 27 -11.46 -29.78 -46.30
N GLY A 28 -10.25 -29.34 -46.66
CA GLY A 28 -9.52 -28.30 -45.96
C GLY A 28 -10.29 -26.98 -46.05
N ARG A 29 -10.97 -26.61 -44.96
CA ARG A 29 -11.27 -25.21 -44.66
C ARG A 29 -10.11 -24.65 -43.84
N PRO A 30 -9.49 -23.53 -44.25
CA PRO A 30 -8.50 -22.85 -43.42
C PRO A 30 -9.18 -22.45 -42.11
N GLY A 31 -8.61 -22.89 -40.99
CA GLY A 31 -9.12 -22.55 -39.66
C GLY A 31 -9.12 -21.03 -39.46
N PRO A 32 -10.15 -20.45 -38.82
CA PRO A 32 -10.09 -19.06 -38.40
C PRO A 32 -8.91 -18.91 -37.44
N GLY A 33 -8.03 -17.97 -37.77
CA GLY A 33 -6.76 -17.73 -37.12
C GLY A 33 -6.87 -17.79 -35.60
N SER A 34 -5.93 -18.52 -35.00
CA SER A 34 -5.59 -18.34 -33.60
C SER A 34 -5.40 -16.84 -33.37
N PRO A 35 -6.15 -16.19 -32.48
CA PRO A 35 -5.86 -14.81 -32.14
C PRO A 35 -4.45 -14.81 -31.57
N ASP A 36 -3.56 -14.05 -32.21
CA ASP A 36 -2.26 -13.69 -31.68
C ASP A 36 -2.48 -13.27 -30.22
N THR A 37 -2.00 -14.12 -29.31
CA THR A 37 -1.96 -13.83 -27.89
C THR A 37 -0.81 -12.85 -27.69
N GLY A 38 -1.05 -11.61 -28.13
CA GLY A 38 -0.13 -10.49 -27.99
C GLY A 38 0.34 -10.41 -26.54
N ARG A 39 1.63 -10.68 -26.34
CA ARG A 39 2.30 -10.81 -25.04
C ARG A 39 1.84 -9.70 -24.07
N PRO A 40 1.00 -10.00 -23.07
CA PRO A 40 0.48 -9.00 -22.14
C PRO A 40 1.50 -8.55 -21.07
N GLY A 41 2.80 -8.82 -21.27
CA GLY A 41 3.86 -8.64 -20.28
C GLY A 41 4.58 -7.30 -20.36
N THR A 42 4.96 -6.85 -21.56
CA THR A 42 5.86 -5.69 -21.72
C THR A 42 5.19 -4.39 -21.28
N GLY A 43 3.94 -4.15 -21.66
CA GLY A 43 3.23 -2.92 -21.28
C GLY A 43 3.01 -2.79 -19.77
N ARG A 44 2.76 -3.91 -19.07
CA ARG A 44 2.63 -3.91 -17.59
C ARG A 44 3.97 -3.66 -16.91
N ALA A 45 5.06 -4.25 -17.41
CA ALA A 45 6.39 -4.03 -16.88
C ALA A 45 6.81 -2.56 -17.03
N VAL A 46 6.59 -1.97 -18.21
CA VAL A 46 6.85 -0.54 -18.48
C VAL A 46 6.02 0.34 -17.55
N ALA A 47 4.72 0.08 -17.41
CA ALA A 47 3.86 0.86 -16.51
C ALA A 47 4.34 0.80 -15.04
N VAL A 48 4.75 -0.38 -14.55
CA VAL A 48 5.31 -0.53 -13.20
C VAL A 48 6.62 0.25 -13.07
N LEU A 49 7.52 0.16 -14.06
CA LEU A 49 8.77 0.91 -14.05
C LEU A 49 8.54 2.42 -14.03
N VAL A 50 7.58 2.93 -14.81
CA VAL A 50 7.20 4.34 -14.80
C VAL A 50 6.65 4.75 -13.44
N LEU A 51 5.77 3.94 -12.84
CA LEU A 51 5.22 4.24 -11.51
C LEU A 51 6.31 4.24 -10.42
N VAL A 52 7.25 3.30 -10.46
CA VAL A 52 8.40 3.26 -9.55
C VAL A 52 9.31 4.45 -9.75
N ALA A 53 9.60 4.81 -11.01
CA ALA A 53 10.39 5.99 -11.34
C ALA A 53 9.72 7.27 -10.82
N LEU A 54 8.41 7.43 -11.03
CA LEU A 54 7.65 8.57 -10.50
C LEU A 54 7.66 8.60 -8.96
N ALA A 55 7.45 7.44 -8.32
CA ALA A 55 7.49 7.33 -6.86
C ALA A 55 8.86 7.67 -6.27
N ALA A 56 9.95 7.51 -7.04
CA ALA A 56 11.30 7.92 -6.64
C ALA A 56 11.64 9.37 -7.00
N LEU A 57 11.22 9.83 -8.19
CA LEU A 57 11.49 11.18 -8.69
C LEU A 57 10.74 12.24 -7.90
N ILE A 58 9.50 11.98 -7.48
CA ILE A 58 8.70 12.97 -6.72
C ILE A 58 9.38 13.32 -5.40
N PRO A 59 9.84 12.38 -4.54
CA PRO A 59 10.55 12.75 -3.33
C PRO A 59 11.94 13.34 -3.58
N LEU A 60 12.62 12.96 -4.67
CA LEU A 60 13.96 13.45 -4.99
C LEU A 60 13.97 14.88 -5.57
N LEU A 61 13.00 15.20 -6.43
CA LEU A 61 12.93 16.49 -7.14
C LEU A 61 11.84 17.41 -6.57
N GLY A 62 10.85 16.84 -5.88
CA GLY A 62 9.74 17.56 -5.28
C GLY A 62 10.15 18.63 -4.27
N PRO A 63 11.18 18.44 -3.42
CA PRO A 63 11.60 19.49 -2.50
C PRO A 63 12.10 20.73 -3.22
N SER A 64 12.93 20.57 -4.25
CA SER A 64 13.43 21.68 -5.06
C SER A 64 12.27 22.43 -5.73
N ALA A 65 11.39 21.70 -6.41
CA ALA A 65 10.21 22.29 -7.06
C ALA A 65 9.26 22.98 -6.05
N ALA A 66 9.14 22.44 -4.83
CA ALA A 66 8.32 23.02 -3.78
C ALA A 66 8.95 24.25 -3.13
N LEU A 67 10.28 24.40 -3.14
CA LEU A 67 11.00 25.56 -2.59
C LEU A 67 11.18 26.67 -3.62
N ASP A 68 11.11 26.35 -4.92
CA ASP A 68 11.31 27.32 -6.00
C ASP A 68 10.36 28.51 -5.87
N GLY A 69 10.95 29.70 -5.68
CA GLY A 69 10.23 30.97 -5.57
C GLY A 69 9.62 31.28 -4.19
N THR A 70 9.82 30.45 -3.16
CA THR A 70 9.31 30.74 -1.79
C THR A 70 10.29 31.53 -0.92
N GLY A 71 11.58 31.51 -1.27
CA GLY A 71 12.65 32.10 -0.46
C GLY A 71 13.02 31.26 0.77
N GLU A 72 12.44 30.07 0.94
CA GLU A 72 12.76 29.15 2.04
C GLU A 72 14.05 28.37 1.74
N ALA A 73 14.90 28.22 2.76
CA ALA A 73 16.16 27.49 2.62
C ALA A 73 15.93 25.97 2.58
N SER A 74 16.58 25.28 1.65
CA SER A 74 16.64 23.81 1.67
C SER A 74 17.61 23.35 2.77
N ALA A 75 17.13 22.56 3.73
CA ALA A 75 18.04 21.82 4.59
C ALA A 75 18.82 20.77 3.75
N PRO A 76 20.10 20.49 4.06
CA PRO A 76 20.83 19.45 3.36
C PRO A 76 20.17 18.07 3.54
N GLY A 77 20.22 17.21 2.52
CA GLY A 77 19.72 15.84 2.60
C GLY A 77 18.19 15.67 2.48
N VAL A 78 17.42 16.76 2.36
CA VAL A 78 15.95 16.74 2.23
C VAL A 78 15.44 15.77 1.15
N PRO A 79 16.00 15.73 -0.08
CA PRO A 79 15.59 14.75 -1.09
C PRO A 79 15.71 13.28 -0.66
N GLY A 80 16.83 12.94 0.00
CA GLY A 80 17.08 11.59 0.49
C GLY A 80 16.14 11.21 1.63
N ILE A 81 15.92 12.13 2.57
CA ILE A 81 14.99 11.94 3.70
C ILE A 81 13.56 11.75 3.17
N ALA A 82 13.13 12.58 2.22
CA ALA A 82 11.81 12.47 1.59
C ALA A 82 11.62 11.10 0.95
N LEU A 83 12.60 10.63 0.17
CA LEU A 83 12.56 9.32 -0.47
C LEU A 83 12.47 8.19 0.57
N LEU A 84 13.32 8.21 1.59
CA LEU A 84 13.33 7.18 2.64
C LEU A 84 12.01 7.16 3.41
N ARG A 85 11.42 8.32 3.74
CA ARG A 85 10.11 8.40 4.39
C ARG A 85 8.98 7.89 3.49
N THR A 86 9.00 8.21 2.20
CA THR A 86 8.06 7.63 1.23
C THR A 86 8.14 6.11 1.22
N VAL A 87 9.35 5.55 1.18
CA VAL A 87 9.57 4.10 1.21
C VAL A 87 9.09 3.50 2.53
N LEU A 88 9.38 4.14 3.67
CA LEU A 88 8.94 3.71 4.99
C LEU A 88 7.42 3.65 5.09
N PHE A 89 6.70 4.69 4.66
CA PHE A 89 5.23 4.73 4.68
C PHE A 89 4.63 3.69 3.74
N ALA A 90 5.17 3.53 2.53
CA ALA A 90 4.71 2.50 1.59
C ALA A 90 4.92 1.08 2.17
N ALA A 91 6.07 0.84 2.80
CA ALA A 91 6.39 -0.41 3.47
C ALA A 91 5.44 -0.72 4.64
N LEU A 92 5.02 0.30 5.41
CA LEU A 92 4.06 0.15 6.51
C LEU A 92 2.65 -0.20 6.00
N CYS A 93 2.20 0.41 4.90
CA CYS A 93 0.87 0.19 4.33
C CYS A 93 0.61 -1.29 4.02
N VAL A 94 1.58 -2.00 3.44
CA VAL A 94 1.39 -3.39 2.98
C VAL A 94 0.96 -4.33 4.12
N PRO A 95 1.77 -4.60 5.17
CA PRO A 95 1.41 -5.55 6.21
C PRO A 95 0.19 -5.11 7.03
N VAL A 96 0.02 -3.80 7.28
CA VAL A 96 -1.17 -3.26 7.96
C VAL A 96 -2.44 -3.59 7.17
N GLY A 97 -2.41 -3.36 5.86
CA GLY A 97 -3.49 -3.71 4.95
C GLY A 97 -3.79 -5.21 4.88
N GLU A 98 -2.75 -6.05 4.81
CA GLU A 98 -2.94 -7.51 4.79
C GLU A 98 -3.62 -8.00 6.06
N LEU A 99 -3.17 -7.56 7.24
CA LEU A 99 -3.76 -7.94 8.53
C LEU A 99 -5.23 -7.48 8.63
N PHE A 100 -5.47 -6.22 8.28
CA PHE A 100 -6.80 -5.63 8.33
C PHE A 100 -7.81 -6.38 7.45
N VAL A 101 -7.47 -6.60 6.18
CA VAL A 101 -8.40 -7.24 5.23
C VAL A 101 -8.51 -8.74 5.49
N ARG A 102 -7.46 -9.40 5.99
CA ARG A 102 -7.56 -10.81 6.41
C ARG A 102 -8.58 -10.99 7.52
N GLN A 103 -8.57 -10.09 8.51
CA GLN A 103 -9.54 -10.08 9.59
C GLN A 103 -10.95 -9.77 9.07
N LEU A 104 -11.08 -8.81 8.15
CA LEU A 104 -12.36 -8.44 7.55
C LEU A 104 -12.98 -9.60 6.77
N ALA A 105 -12.19 -10.25 5.91
CA ALA A 105 -12.61 -11.41 5.13
C ALA A 105 -12.91 -12.63 6.01
N GLY A 106 -12.21 -12.80 7.14
CA GLY A 106 -12.50 -13.87 8.10
C GLY A 106 -13.86 -13.73 8.81
N ARG A 107 -14.46 -12.54 8.81
CA ARG A 107 -15.81 -12.30 9.38
C ARG A 107 -16.94 -12.51 8.38
N LEU A 108 -16.63 -12.76 7.10
CA LEU A 108 -17.64 -12.95 6.06
C LEU A 108 -18.09 -14.43 6.03
N PRO A 109 -19.40 -14.70 6.16
CA PRO A 109 -19.93 -16.04 5.95
C PRO A 109 -19.65 -16.52 4.53
N GLY A 110 -19.21 -17.77 4.38
CA GLY A 110 -18.95 -18.37 3.06
C GLY A 110 -17.73 -17.81 2.33
N ALA A 111 -16.85 -17.06 3.02
CA ALA A 111 -15.61 -16.58 2.42
C ALA A 111 -14.70 -17.78 2.04
N PRO A 112 -14.23 -17.87 0.79
CA PRO A 112 -13.30 -18.91 0.37
C PRO A 112 -12.01 -18.89 1.21
N PRO A 113 -11.40 -20.07 1.47
CA PRO A 113 -10.18 -20.16 2.27
C PRO A 113 -8.96 -19.56 1.57
N GLU A 114 -8.99 -19.39 0.24
CA GLU A 114 -7.88 -18.85 -0.54
C GLU A 114 -7.56 -17.41 -0.14
N ARG A 115 -6.26 -17.15 0.07
CA ARG A 115 -5.75 -15.82 0.43
C ARG A 115 -4.62 -15.43 -0.51
N ALA A 116 -4.50 -14.13 -0.76
CA ALA A 116 -3.36 -13.59 -1.48
C ALA A 116 -2.05 -13.92 -0.74
N ARG A 117 -1.04 -14.32 -1.51
CA ARG A 117 0.32 -14.57 -1.00
C ARG A 117 0.78 -13.36 -0.18
N SER A 118 1.32 -13.58 1.02
CA SER A 118 1.76 -12.44 1.82
C SER A 118 2.93 -11.71 1.17
N TRP A 119 2.84 -10.38 1.11
CA TRP A 119 3.96 -9.49 0.78
C TRP A 119 4.58 -8.86 2.03
N ALA A 120 4.05 -9.14 3.23
CA ALA A 120 4.52 -8.57 4.48
C ALA A 120 6.02 -8.77 4.76
N PRO A 121 6.64 -9.96 4.55
CA PRO A 121 8.08 -10.11 4.79
C PRO A 121 8.95 -9.23 3.88
N TYR A 122 8.55 -9.08 2.62
CA TYR A 122 9.28 -8.23 1.67
C TYR A 122 9.10 -6.75 2.01
N ALA A 123 7.86 -6.33 2.32
CA ALA A 123 7.57 -4.95 2.69
C ALA A 123 8.27 -4.54 3.99
N THR A 124 8.27 -5.41 5.00
CA THR A 124 8.98 -5.17 6.27
C THR A 124 10.49 -5.14 6.08
N GLY A 125 11.05 -5.97 5.19
CA GLY A 125 12.46 -5.88 4.80
C GLY A 125 12.82 -4.55 4.12
N VAL A 126 11.97 -4.07 3.20
CA VAL A 126 12.14 -2.74 2.58
C VAL A 126 12.02 -1.61 3.62
N GLY A 127 11.04 -1.70 4.51
CA GLY A 127 10.85 -0.74 5.61
C GLY A 127 12.04 -0.73 6.58
N PHE A 128 12.62 -1.88 6.88
CA PHE A 128 13.83 -2.02 7.69
C PHE A 128 15.02 -1.29 7.06
N VAL A 129 15.25 -1.50 5.76
CA VAL A 129 16.34 -0.81 5.03
C VAL A 129 16.11 0.71 4.99
N ALA A 130 14.87 1.15 4.77
CA ALA A 130 14.53 2.58 4.80
C ALA A 130 14.73 3.20 6.19
N ALA A 131 14.33 2.49 7.26
CA ALA A 131 14.53 2.92 8.63
C ALA A 131 16.02 2.97 9.01
N LEU A 132 16.85 2.02 8.53
CA LEU A 132 18.30 2.08 8.68
C LEU A 132 18.90 3.31 7.96
N GLY A 133 18.43 3.59 6.75
CA GLY A 133 18.80 4.80 6.02
C GLY A 133 18.47 6.06 6.82
N LEU A 134 17.27 6.17 7.37
CA LEU A 134 16.86 7.31 8.21
C LEU A 134 17.69 7.39 9.49
N ALA A 135 17.96 6.27 10.17
CA ALA A 135 18.81 6.23 11.36
C ALA A 135 20.23 6.71 11.04
N SER A 136 20.78 6.32 9.88
CA SER A 136 22.10 6.78 9.44
C SER A 136 22.14 8.29 9.20
N VAL A 137 21.07 8.85 8.63
CA VAL A 137 20.94 10.31 8.43
C VAL A 137 20.85 11.06 9.77
N VAL A 138 20.14 10.51 10.75
CA VAL A 138 20.07 11.09 12.11
C VAL A 138 21.45 11.06 12.78
N SER A 139 22.21 9.97 12.61
CA SER A 139 23.55 9.83 13.20
C SER A 139 24.61 10.80 12.65
N THR A 140 24.34 11.42 11.51
CA THR A 140 25.21 12.41 10.83
C THR A 140 24.67 13.84 10.95
N GLY A 141 23.77 14.11 11.91
CA GLY A 141 23.20 15.44 12.11
C GLY A 141 22.22 15.88 11.02
N ASN A 142 21.42 14.93 10.49
CA ASN A 142 20.50 15.10 9.36
C ASN A 142 21.15 15.33 7.99
N LEU A 143 22.43 14.95 7.84
CA LEU A 143 23.13 14.93 6.55
C LEU A 143 23.11 13.52 5.96
N VAL A 144 23.16 13.36 4.64
CA VAL A 144 23.34 12.02 4.04
C VAL A 144 24.79 11.57 4.28
N PRO A 145 25.04 10.41 4.91
CA PRO A 145 26.41 9.96 5.17
C PRO A 145 27.19 9.74 3.88
N HIS A 146 28.44 10.20 3.82
CA HIS A 146 29.34 9.94 2.69
C HIS A 146 30.40 8.88 3.00
N SER A 147 30.50 8.44 4.26
CA SER A 147 31.36 7.34 4.69
C SER A 147 30.81 6.69 5.98
N LEU A 148 31.17 5.42 6.21
CA LEU A 148 30.77 4.70 7.43
C LEU A 148 31.43 5.26 8.70
N ALA A 149 32.60 5.89 8.56
CA ALA A 149 33.31 6.52 9.68
C ALA A 149 32.63 7.79 10.21
N ALA A 150 31.67 8.35 9.45
CA ALA A 150 30.90 9.52 9.87
C ALA A 150 29.66 9.17 10.73
N ILE A 151 29.35 7.87 10.91
CA ILE A 151 28.19 7.41 11.67
C ILE A 151 28.52 7.46 13.16
N ASP A 152 27.97 8.44 13.88
CA ASP A 152 28.03 8.47 15.34
C ASP A 152 26.94 7.57 15.94
N VAL A 153 27.32 6.31 16.20
CA VAL A 153 26.44 5.33 16.85
C VAL A 153 26.12 5.74 18.29
N GLY A 154 27.00 6.49 18.96
CA GLY A 154 26.76 7.00 20.31
C GLY A 154 25.62 8.01 20.34
N GLY A 155 25.65 9.00 19.43
CA GLY A 155 24.61 10.02 19.28
C GLY A 155 23.21 9.48 18.95
N LEU A 156 23.11 8.30 18.34
CA LEU A 156 21.83 7.61 18.11
C LEU A 156 21.15 7.18 19.43
N TYR A 157 21.92 6.73 20.43
CA TYR A 157 21.37 6.31 21.72
C TYR A 157 21.17 7.47 22.69
N GLU A 158 21.85 8.59 22.49
CA GLU A 158 21.73 9.76 23.35
C GLU A 158 20.53 10.64 22.95
N SER A 159 20.29 10.78 21.64
CA SER A 159 19.23 11.64 21.12
C SER A 159 17.84 10.97 21.12
N ARG A 160 16.78 11.78 21.30
CA ARG A 160 15.39 11.32 21.18
C ARG A 160 15.10 10.79 19.78
N ASP A 161 15.52 11.52 18.75
CA ASP A 161 15.24 11.16 17.36
C ASP A 161 15.99 9.89 16.95
N GLY A 162 17.20 9.69 17.48
CA GLY A 162 17.94 8.44 17.30
C GLY A 162 17.27 7.25 17.96
N LYS A 163 16.79 7.39 19.21
CA LYS A 163 15.99 6.34 19.89
C LYS A 163 14.73 5.97 19.10
N LEU A 164 14.02 6.96 18.56
CA LEU A 164 12.84 6.71 17.72
C LEU A 164 13.23 6.02 16.41
N ALA A 165 14.36 6.39 15.80
CA ALA A 165 14.86 5.72 14.58
C ALA A 165 15.22 4.25 14.84
N LEU A 166 15.88 3.97 15.96
CA LEU A 166 16.15 2.61 16.40
C LEU A 166 14.85 1.84 16.67
N LEU A 167 13.83 2.47 17.26
CA LEU A 167 12.54 1.83 17.50
C LEU A 167 11.87 1.39 16.18
N GLU A 168 11.97 2.20 15.12
CA GLU A 168 11.44 1.82 13.80
C GLU A 168 12.22 0.70 13.13
N VAL A 169 13.56 0.77 13.18
CA VAL A 169 14.44 -0.29 12.67
C VAL A 169 14.07 -1.62 13.34
N ASN A 170 14.01 -1.65 14.67
CA ASN A 170 13.65 -2.85 15.42
C ASN A 170 12.19 -3.26 15.19
N GLY A 171 11.28 -2.31 15.04
CA GLY A 171 9.88 -2.54 14.72
C GLY A 171 9.71 -3.26 13.39
N PHE A 172 10.32 -2.78 12.32
CA PHE A 172 10.26 -3.46 11.01
C PHE A 172 10.93 -4.84 11.03
N ALA A 173 12.08 -4.99 11.70
CA ALA A 173 12.73 -6.29 11.86
C ALA A 173 11.82 -7.29 12.59
N ALA A 174 11.26 -6.90 13.73
CA ALA A 174 10.34 -7.72 14.51
C ALA A 174 9.06 -8.05 13.72
N ALA A 175 8.51 -7.09 12.98
CA ALA A 175 7.36 -7.33 12.09
C ALA A 175 7.68 -8.36 11.00
N GLY A 176 8.87 -8.30 10.39
CA GLY A 176 9.32 -9.29 9.40
C GLY A 176 9.45 -10.70 10.01
N LEU A 177 10.04 -10.80 11.21
CA LEU A 177 10.12 -12.07 11.94
C LEU A 177 8.72 -12.61 12.28
N CYS A 178 7.81 -11.76 12.76
CA CYS A 178 6.43 -12.14 13.00
C CYS A 178 5.72 -12.60 11.71
N ALA A 179 5.95 -11.93 10.58
CA ALA A 179 5.38 -12.29 9.28
C ALA A 179 5.83 -13.66 8.78
N LEU A 180 7.05 -14.08 9.13
CA LEU A 180 7.62 -15.39 8.81
C LEU A 180 7.28 -16.47 9.86
N SER A 181 6.70 -16.08 11.00
CA SER A 181 6.35 -16.99 12.10
C SER A 181 5.01 -17.70 11.90
N ALA A 182 4.72 -18.68 12.75
CA ALA A 182 3.41 -19.33 12.82
C ALA A 182 2.27 -18.41 13.30
N ARG A 183 2.58 -17.22 13.85
CA ARG A 183 1.58 -16.27 14.40
C ARG A 183 1.71 -14.88 13.76
N PRO A 184 1.38 -14.74 12.46
CA PRO A 184 1.57 -13.47 11.74
C PRO A 184 0.75 -12.31 12.30
N VAL A 185 -0.32 -12.57 13.07
CA VAL A 185 -1.11 -11.54 13.73
C VAL A 185 -0.31 -10.75 14.79
N MET A 186 0.77 -11.32 15.32
CA MET A 186 1.64 -10.63 16.28
C MET A 186 2.36 -9.41 15.68
N GLN A 187 2.38 -9.26 14.36
CA GLN A 187 2.88 -8.07 13.66
C GLN A 187 2.19 -6.77 14.09
N VAL A 188 0.96 -6.82 14.63
CA VAL A 188 0.23 -5.62 15.08
C VAL A 188 1.06 -4.78 16.06
N TRP A 189 1.76 -5.43 17.00
CA TRP A 189 2.56 -4.74 18.00
C TRP A 189 3.78 -4.00 17.43
N PRO A 190 4.69 -4.64 16.68
CA PRO A 190 5.82 -3.93 16.10
C PRO A 190 5.40 -2.88 15.06
N LEU A 191 4.34 -3.12 14.28
CA LEU A 191 3.83 -2.10 13.33
C LEU A 191 3.21 -0.90 14.05
N ALA A 192 2.51 -1.12 15.16
CA ALA A 192 2.02 -0.03 16.01
C ALA A 192 3.19 0.76 16.62
N ALA A 193 4.25 0.09 17.05
CA ALA A 193 5.45 0.75 17.57
C ALA A 193 6.12 1.64 16.50
N VAL A 194 6.22 1.18 15.25
CA VAL A 194 6.70 2.00 14.12
C VAL A 194 5.81 3.23 13.93
N ALA A 195 4.48 3.06 13.90
CA ALA A 195 3.55 4.18 13.71
C ALA A 195 3.62 5.20 14.86
N VAL A 196 3.79 4.75 16.11
CA VAL A 196 3.99 5.63 17.27
C VAL A 196 5.34 6.35 17.18
N ALA A 197 6.41 5.64 16.81
CA ALA A 197 7.73 6.23 16.67
C ALA A 197 7.75 7.37 15.65
N GLU A 198 7.15 7.13 14.48
CA GLU A 198 7.04 8.15 13.43
C GLU A 198 6.18 9.32 13.87
N ALA A 199 5.05 9.05 14.53
CA ALA A 199 4.16 10.09 15.03
C ALA A 199 4.85 11.01 16.05
N LEU A 200 5.65 10.45 16.95
CA LEU A 200 6.46 11.20 17.91
C LEU A 200 7.60 11.96 17.22
N ARG A 201 8.20 11.40 16.17
CA ARG A 201 9.27 12.07 15.42
C ARG A 201 8.74 13.27 14.64
N ALA A 202 7.54 13.16 14.06
CA ALA A 202 6.92 14.22 13.29
C ALA A 202 6.60 15.50 14.11
N HIS A 203 6.63 15.39 15.45
CA HIS A 203 6.29 16.46 16.37
C HIS A 203 7.32 16.55 17.51
N PRO A 204 8.44 17.25 17.30
CA PRO A 204 9.49 17.38 18.31
C PRO A 204 9.06 18.29 19.47
N ALA A 205 9.67 18.12 20.64
CA ALA A 205 9.30 18.81 21.88
C ALA A 205 9.25 20.36 21.80
N PRO A 206 10.05 21.05 20.97
CA PRO A 206 9.95 22.51 20.81
C PRO A 206 8.67 23.00 20.09
N GLU A 207 7.90 22.12 19.45
CA GLU A 207 6.63 22.49 18.81
C GLU A 207 5.55 22.81 19.86
N LEU A 208 4.61 23.69 19.51
CA LEU A 208 3.42 23.96 20.32
C LEU A 208 2.50 22.72 20.32
N ASP A 209 2.13 22.21 21.50
CA ASP A 209 1.27 21.03 21.69
C ASP A 209 1.72 19.74 20.93
N PRO A 210 2.96 19.26 21.16
CA PRO A 210 3.57 18.19 20.36
C PRO A 210 2.85 16.84 20.55
N LEU A 211 2.24 16.62 21.72
CA LEU A 211 1.44 15.42 22.00
C LEU A 211 0.18 15.37 21.13
N THR A 212 -0.55 16.47 21.02
CA THR A 212 -1.73 16.57 20.16
C THR A 212 -1.34 16.33 18.71
N GLY A 213 -0.16 16.81 18.28
CA GLY A 213 0.36 16.52 16.96
C GLY A 213 0.69 15.07 16.72
N SER A 214 1.38 14.46 17.67
CA SER A 214 1.70 13.04 17.63
C SER A 214 0.44 12.19 17.53
N VAL A 215 -0.60 12.48 18.33
CA VAL A 215 -1.87 11.75 18.27
C VAL A 215 -2.56 11.91 16.91
N LEU A 216 -2.65 13.13 16.38
CA LEU A 216 -3.24 13.35 15.05
C LEU A 216 -2.46 12.61 13.96
N THR A 217 -1.12 12.67 13.99
CA THR A 217 -0.27 11.99 13.01
C THR A 217 -0.39 10.48 13.11
N PHE A 218 -0.43 9.92 14.33
CA PHE A 218 -0.63 8.49 14.55
C PHE A 218 -1.96 8.00 13.96
N VAL A 219 -3.06 8.72 14.25
CA VAL A 219 -4.39 8.38 13.72
C VAL A 219 -4.42 8.52 12.20
N HIS A 220 -3.88 9.62 11.66
CA HIS A 220 -3.85 9.89 10.23
C HIS A 220 -3.05 8.82 9.47
N LEU A 221 -1.84 8.51 9.95
CA LEU A 221 -0.95 7.49 9.37
C LEU A 221 -1.59 6.11 9.43
N THR A 222 -2.17 5.73 10.57
CA THR A 222 -2.84 4.44 10.73
C THR A 222 -4.03 4.32 9.79
N CYS A 223 -4.88 5.35 9.70
CA CYS A 223 -6.02 5.34 8.78
C CYS A 223 -5.57 5.27 7.32
N ALA A 224 -4.52 6.01 6.95
CA ALA A 224 -3.94 5.97 5.62
C ALA A 224 -3.36 4.58 5.29
N ALA A 225 -2.62 3.97 6.21
CA ALA A 225 -2.05 2.64 6.04
C ALA A 225 -3.13 1.56 5.85
N LEU A 226 -4.20 1.62 6.66
CA LEU A 226 -5.37 0.74 6.53
C LEU A 226 -6.08 0.90 5.19
N TRP A 227 -6.22 2.14 4.71
CA TRP A 227 -6.90 2.44 3.45
C TRP A 227 -6.05 2.05 2.23
N VAL A 228 -4.79 2.48 2.16
CA VAL A 228 -3.91 2.17 1.03
C VAL A 228 -3.60 0.68 0.97
N GLY A 229 -3.14 0.11 2.09
CA GLY A 229 -2.81 -1.31 2.17
C GLY A 229 -4.03 -2.21 1.99
N GLY A 230 -5.17 -1.81 2.57
CA GLY A 230 -6.40 -2.57 2.50
C GLY A 230 -6.91 -2.68 1.05
N LEU A 231 -6.94 -1.58 0.29
CA LEU A 231 -7.37 -1.62 -1.10
C LEU A 231 -6.45 -2.52 -1.94
N LEU A 232 -5.14 -2.38 -1.76
CA LEU A 232 -4.15 -3.22 -2.43
C LEU A 232 -4.39 -4.70 -2.16
N TYR A 233 -4.60 -5.08 -0.90
CA TYR A 233 -4.81 -6.47 -0.53
C TYR A 233 -6.18 -7.01 -1.00
N VAL A 234 -7.25 -6.20 -0.95
CA VAL A 234 -8.56 -6.55 -1.52
C VAL A 234 -8.42 -6.88 -3.00
N LEU A 235 -7.79 -6.01 -3.80
CA LEU A 235 -7.64 -6.21 -5.25
C LEU A 235 -6.79 -7.44 -5.62
N ARG A 236 -5.87 -7.83 -4.74
CA ARG A 236 -5.08 -9.06 -4.90
C ARG A 236 -5.86 -10.31 -4.47
N THR A 237 -6.84 -10.17 -3.59
CA THR A 237 -7.66 -11.28 -3.08
C THR A 237 -8.84 -11.58 -4.00
N LEU A 238 -9.50 -10.56 -4.54
CA LEU A 238 -10.70 -10.73 -5.38
C LEU A 238 -10.54 -11.72 -6.56
N PRO A 239 -9.40 -11.76 -7.30
CA PRO A 239 -9.21 -12.73 -8.38
C PRO A 239 -9.12 -14.17 -7.91
N LEU A 240 -8.69 -14.42 -6.67
CA LEU A 240 -8.53 -15.76 -6.11
C LEU A 240 -9.86 -16.40 -5.74
N TRP A 241 -10.87 -15.57 -5.45
CA TRP A 241 -12.20 -16.03 -5.08
C TRP A 241 -13.07 -16.39 -6.28
N GLY A 242 -12.52 -16.34 -7.51
CA GLY A 242 -13.13 -16.91 -8.71
C GLY A 242 -14.62 -16.60 -8.87
N THR A 243 -15.43 -17.67 -8.92
CA THR A 243 -16.89 -17.64 -9.10
C THR A 243 -17.68 -17.32 -7.83
N ALA A 244 -17.04 -17.14 -6.66
CA ALA A 244 -17.71 -16.77 -5.41
C ALA A 244 -18.12 -15.28 -5.40
N SER A 245 -19.02 -14.92 -6.31
CA SER A 245 -19.46 -13.54 -6.58
C SER A 245 -20.02 -12.86 -5.33
N GLU A 246 -20.83 -13.57 -4.54
CA GLU A 246 -21.43 -13.04 -3.31
C GLU A 246 -20.37 -12.64 -2.27
N ALA A 247 -19.40 -13.52 -2.00
CA ALA A 247 -18.30 -13.23 -1.08
C ALA A 247 -17.45 -12.04 -1.56
N ARG A 248 -17.20 -11.94 -2.87
CA ARG A 248 -16.45 -10.83 -3.49
C ARG A 248 -17.19 -9.50 -3.33
N VAL A 249 -18.49 -9.47 -3.61
CA VAL A 249 -19.35 -8.29 -3.43
C VAL A 249 -19.44 -7.91 -1.95
N ALA A 250 -19.61 -8.88 -1.06
CA ALA A 250 -19.67 -8.65 0.38
C ALA A 250 -18.37 -8.04 0.92
N LEU A 251 -17.21 -8.55 0.50
CA LEU A 251 -15.91 -7.99 0.86
C LEU A 251 -15.75 -6.57 0.33
N LEU A 252 -16.07 -6.32 -0.93
CA LEU A 252 -15.95 -5.00 -1.53
C LEU A 252 -16.88 -3.99 -0.84
N GLY A 253 -18.13 -4.36 -0.57
CA GLY A 253 -19.10 -3.50 0.12
C GLY A 253 -18.76 -3.24 1.58
N LEU A 254 -18.21 -4.24 2.29
CA LEU A 254 -17.72 -4.07 3.65
C LEU A 254 -16.47 -3.18 3.70
N TYR A 255 -15.49 -3.43 2.83
CA TYR A 255 -14.31 -2.60 2.69
C TYR A 255 -14.67 -1.16 2.32
N ALA A 256 -15.58 -0.97 1.36
CA ALA A 256 -16.04 0.33 0.92
C ALA A 256 -16.64 1.16 2.08
N ARG A 257 -17.44 0.54 2.96
CA ARG A 257 -17.98 1.19 4.16
C ARG A 257 -16.88 1.64 5.12
N VAL A 258 -15.92 0.75 5.40
CA VAL A 258 -14.78 1.11 6.26
C VAL A 258 -13.92 2.20 5.63
N ALA A 259 -13.64 2.12 4.32
CA ALA A 259 -12.88 3.12 3.59
C ALA A 259 -13.52 4.52 3.65
N ALA A 260 -14.86 4.62 3.68
CA ALA A 260 -15.54 5.90 3.86
C ALA A 260 -15.28 6.50 5.25
N VAL A 261 -15.28 5.67 6.30
CA VAL A 261 -14.94 6.10 7.67
C VAL A 261 -13.46 6.51 7.75
N LEU A 262 -12.56 5.72 7.16
CA LEU A 262 -11.13 6.05 7.11
C LEU A 262 -10.89 7.39 6.40
N LEU A 263 -11.56 7.64 5.27
CA LEU A 263 -11.47 8.92 4.55
C LEU A 263 -11.95 10.09 5.42
N ALA A 264 -13.07 9.93 6.13
CA ALA A 264 -13.58 10.96 7.03
C ALA A 264 -12.58 11.28 8.16
N LEU A 265 -11.98 10.26 8.78
CA LEU A 265 -10.97 10.42 9.82
C LEU A 265 -9.68 11.08 9.29
N ILE A 266 -9.20 10.66 8.12
CA ILE A 266 -8.04 11.27 7.44
C ILE A 266 -8.30 12.74 7.14
N THR A 267 -9.51 13.07 6.68
CA THR A 267 -9.92 14.45 6.39
C THR A 267 -9.96 15.29 7.67
N ALA A 268 -10.62 14.79 8.72
CA ALA A 268 -10.72 15.49 10.01
C ALA A 268 -9.34 15.73 10.64
N THR A 269 -8.51 14.68 10.71
CA THR A 269 -7.14 14.79 11.24
C THR A 269 -6.25 15.69 10.38
N GLY A 270 -6.43 15.69 9.05
CA GLY A 270 -5.72 16.57 8.13
C GLY A 270 -6.11 18.04 8.28
N ILE A 271 -7.41 18.34 8.39
CA ILE A 271 -7.92 19.70 8.63
C ILE A 271 -7.38 20.21 9.98
N TRP A 272 -7.52 19.43 11.04
CA TRP A 272 -7.02 19.84 12.36
C TRP A 272 -5.51 20.03 12.35
N SER A 273 -4.75 19.11 11.75
CA SER A 273 -3.29 19.25 11.61
C SER A 273 -2.89 20.49 10.81
N THR A 274 -3.69 20.87 9.81
CA THR A 274 -3.47 22.08 9.02
C THR A 274 -3.73 23.33 9.85
N LEU A 275 -4.88 23.44 10.52
CA LEU A 275 -5.22 24.58 11.38
C LEU A 275 -4.23 24.74 12.56
N ARG A 276 -3.71 23.62 13.07
CA ARG A 276 -2.66 23.58 14.09
C ARG A 276 -1.30 24.06 13.60
N ARG A 277 -1.03 24.09 12.30
CA ARG A 277 0.23 24.57 11.71
C ARG A 277 0.06 25.95 11.09
N MET A 278 -1.04 26.17 10.38
CA MET A 278 -1.45 27.39 9.69
C MET A 278 -2.79 27.89 10.27
N PRO A 279 -2.80 28.91 11.14
CA PRO A 279 -4.02 29.52 11.64
C PRO A 279 -4.97 29.98 10.52
N ALA A 280 -6.28 30.02 10.77
CA ALA A 280 -7.29 30.27 9.73
C ALA A 280 -7.19 31.65 9.07
N ASP A 281 -6.63 32.63 9.78
CA ASP A 281 -6.36 33.99 9.31
C ASP A 281 -5.21 34.06 8.29
N THR A 282 -4.25 33.14 8.37
CA THR A 282 -3.05 33.11 7.50
C THR A 282 -3.05 31.93 6.52
N VAL A 283 -4.03 31.00 6.62
CA VAL A 283 -4.02 29.74 5.89
C VAL A 283 -3.98 29.92 4.38
N LEU A 284 -4.73 30.87 3.82
CA LEU A 284 -4.79 31.08 2.36
C LEU A 284 -3.46 31.60 1.80
N GLU A 285 -2.84 32.52 2.53
CA GLU A 285 -1.52 33.04 2.19
C GLU A 285 -0.48 31.94 2.29
N GLN A 286 -0.38 31.28 3.46
CA GLN A 286 0.62 30.23 3.70
C GLN A 286 0.46 29.02 2.77
N LEU A 287 -0.76 28.67 2.36
CA LEU A 287 -1.01 27.59 1.39
C LEU A 287 -0.39 27.85 0.01
N THR A 288 -0.25 29.13 -0.38
CA THR A 288 0.23 29.49 -1.72
C THR A 288 1.66 30.03 -1.71
N SER A 289 2.11 30.61 -0.60
CA SER A 289 3.43 31.24 -0.47
C SER A 289 4.52 30.31 0.08
N THR A 290 4.16 29.23 0.78
CA THR A 290 5.14 28.31 1.40
C THR A 290 5.27 26.98 0.65
N ALA A 291 6.45 26.36 0.72
CA ALA A 291 6.70 25.06 0.12
C ALA A 291 5.79 23.98 0.70
N TYR A 292 5.65 23.99 2.03
CA TYR A 292 4.74 23.10 2.74
C TYR A 292 3.29 23.30 2.29
N GLY A 293 2.84 24.55 2.17
CA GLY A 293 1.48 24.89 1.75
C GLY A 293 1.15 24.40 0.34
N ARG A 294 2.02 24.68 -0.63
CA ARG A 294 1.83 24.24 -2.02
C ARG A 294 1.78 22.72 -2.14
N THR A 295 2.66 22.04 -1.40
CA THR A 295 2.70 20.56 -1.37
C THR A 295 1.48 19.97 -0.67
N LEU A 296 0.98 20.62 0.39
CA LEU A 296 -0.24 20.23 1.08
C LEU A 296 -1.45 20.37 0.15
N LEU A 297 -1.53 21.47 -0.60
CA LEU A 297 -2.57 21.68 -1.60
C LEU A 297 -2.56 20.59 -2.67
N ALA A 298 -1.36 20.24 -3.19
CA ALA A 298 -1.22 19.11 -4.11
C ALA A 298 -1.73 17.79 -3.49
N LYS A 299 -1.37 17.49 -2.24
CA LYS A 299 -1.89 16.31 -1.52
C LYS A 299 -3.42 16.31 -1.45
N VAL A 300 -4.04 17.45 -1.11
CA VAL A 300 -5.49 17.60 -1.00
C VAL A 300 -6.17 17.36 -2.35
N ILE A 301 -5.63 17.91 -3.44
CA ILE A 301 -6.17 17.70 -4.80
C ILE A 301 -6.12 16.22 -5.17
N VAL A 302 -5.00 15.53 -4.90
CA VAL A 302 -4.89 14.09 -5.17
C VAL A 302 -5.89 13.29 -4.32
N VAL A 303 -6.04 13.60 -3.04
CA VAL A 303 -7.03 12.94 -2.16
C VAL A 303 -8.46 13.18 -2.65
N ALA A 304 -8.78 14.39 -3.11
CA ALA A 304 -10.09 14.69 -3.70
C ALA A 304 -10.34 13.87 -4.97
N ALA A 305 -9.34 13.74 -5.85
CA ALA A 305 -9.43 12.88 -7.03
C ALA A 305 -9.67 11.40 -6.66
N VAL A 306 -8.98 10.89 -5.63
CA VAL A 306 -9.21 9.55 -5.08
C VAL A 306 -10.65 9.40 -4.57
N ALA A 307 -11.15 10.38 -3.81
CA ALA A 307 -12.51 10.35 -3.30
C ALA A 307 -13.57 10.34 -4.41
N VAL A 308 -13.35 11.12 -5.49
CA VAL A 308 -14.20 11.12 -6.68
C VAL A 308 -14.16 9.78 -7.40
N LEU A 309 -12.97 9.20 -7.60
CA LEU A 309 -12.83 7.87 -8.22
C LEU A 309 -13.54 6.80 -7.39
N ALA A 310 -13.38 6.82 -6.08
CA ALA A 310 -14.03 5.90 -5.16
C ALA A 310 -15.55 6.07 -5.17
N LEU A 311 -16.06 7.30 -5.21
CA LEU A 311 -17.49 7.59 -5.33
C LEU A 311 -18.04 7.11 -6.67
N TRP A 312 -17.32 7.38 -7.75
CA TRP A 312 -17.71 6.95 -9.10
C TRP A 312 -17.75 5.42 -9.23
N ALA A 313 -16.76 4.73 -8.67
CA ALA A 313 -16.74 3.27 -8.59
C ALA A 313 -17.96 2.74 -7.83
N ARG A 314 -18.36 3.39 -6.72
CA ARG A 314 -19.55 3.03 -5.92
C ARG A 314 -20.85 3.27 -6.69
N LEU A 315 -21.00 4.41 -7.36
CA LEU A 315 -22.17 4.72 -8.18
C LEU A 315 -22.30 3.79 -9.39
N ARG A 316 -21.18 3.30 -9.93
CA ARG A 316 -21.20 2.26 -10.96
C ARG A 316 -21.57 0.89 -10.38
N LEU A 317 -21.03 0.53 -9.23
CA LEU A 317 -21.36 -0.73 -8.54
C LEU A 317 -22.86 -0.84 -8.20
N SER A 318 -23.52 0.27 -7.84
CA SER A 318 -24.97 0.26 -7.58
C SER A 318 -25.84 0.19 -8.84
N ARG A 319 -25.27 0.42 -10.03
CA ARG A 319 -25.98 0.48 -11.32
C ARG A 319 -25.63 -0.64 -12.28
N ALA A 320 -24.52 -1.35 -12.08
CA ALA A 320 -24.03 -2.38 -12.98
C ALA A 320 -24.57 -3.77 -12.59
N ALA A 321 -24.99 -4.55 -13.59
CA ALA A 321 -25.37 -5.96 -13.42
C ALA A 321 -24.18 -6.88 -13.12
N ASP A 322 -22.94 -6.45 -13.45
CA ASP A 322 -21.71 -7.20 -13.17
C ASP A 322 -20.74 -6.37 -12.29
N PRO A 323 -20.60 -6.71 -10.99
CA PRO A 323 -19.70 -6.06 -10.04
C PRO A 323 -18.22 -6.08 -10.43
N LEU A 324 -17.80 -6.94 -11.37
CA LEU A 324 -16.39 -7.14 -11.71
C LEU A 324 -15.82 -6.04 -12.62
N THR A 325 -16.67 -5.30 -13.32
CA THR A 325 -16.29 -4.11 -14.11
C THR A 325 -15.76 -2.95 -13.23
N ALA A 326 -16.03 -2.98 -11.93
CA ALA A 326 -15.54 -1.99 -10.96
C ALA A 326 -14.06 -2.14 -10.58
N CYS A 327 -13.37 -3.22 -11.01
CA CYS A 327 -11.96 -3.42 -10.69
C CYS A 327 -11.01 -2.49 -11.46
N SER A 328 -11.43 -1.94 -12.62
CA SER A 328 -10.65 -0.97 -13.40
C SER A 328 -10.42 0.35 -12.64
N PRO A 329 -11.47 1.07 -12.18
CA PRO A 329 -11.28 2.30 -11.40
C PRO A 329 -10.53 2.07 -10.08
N ALA A 330 -10.71 0.90 -9.45
CA ALA A 330 -9.99 0.57 -8.22
C ALA A 330 -8.46 0.44 -8.42
N ARG A 331 -7.99 0.05 -9.61
CA ARG A 331 -6.55 0.05 -9.92
C ARG A 331 -6.00 1.46 -10.08
N ALA A 332 -6.76 2.36 -10.71
CA ALA A 332 -6.42 3.78 -10.75
C ALA A 332 -6.41 4.40 -9.34
N GLU A 333 -7.35 3.98 -8.48
CA GLU A 333 -7.40 4.38 -7.08
C GLU A 333 -6.12 3.96 -6.32
N VAL A 334 -5.59 2.75 -6.52
CA VAL A 334 -4.30 2.34 -5.93
C VAL A 334 -3.13 3.21 -6.39
N VAL A 335 -3.07 3.55 -7.69
CA VAL A 335 -2.03 4.43 -8.22
C VAL A 335 -2.11 5.82 -7.57
N ALA A 336 -3.30 6.38 -7.49
CA ALA A 336 -3.54 7.67 -6.86
C ALA A 336 -3.24 7.65 -5.35
N LEU A 337 -3.58 6.57 -4.63
CA LEU A 337 -3.20 6.39 -3.23
C LEU A 337 -1.67 6.24 -3.05
N GLY A 338 -0.99 5.57 -3.98
CA GLY A 338 0.48 5.52 -4.02
C GLY A 338 1.09 6.92 -4.17
N LEU A 339 0.48 7.77 -5.00
CA LEU A 339 0.85 9.18 -5.11
C LEU A 339 0.61 9.94 -3.79
N VAL A 340 -0.52 9.73 -3.11
CA VAL A 340 -0.79 10.34 -1.78
C VAL A 340 0.29 9.97 -0.76
N VAL A 341 0.72 8.71 -0.73
CA VAL A 341 1.82 8.24 0.16
C VAL A 341 3.13 8.92 -0.20
N THR A 342 3.42 9.03 -1.51
CA THR A 342 4.62 9.70 -2.02
C THR A 342 4.66 11.17 -1.61
N VAL A 343 3.58 11.91 -1.84
CA VAL A 343 3.46 13.32 -1.44
C VAL A 343 3.47 13.47 0.08
N SER A 344 2.98 12.49 0.84
CA SER A 344 3.06 12.51 2.30
C SER A 344 4.50 12.38 2.82
N GLY A 345 5.31 11.49 2.22
CA GLY A 345 6.75 11.38 2.54
C GLY A 345 7.51 12.67 2.20
N LEU A 346 7.17 13.29 1.07
CA LEU A 346 7.71 14.60 0.69
C LEU A 346 7.36 15.69 1.72
N LEU A 347 6.09 15.81 2.09
CA LEU A 347 5.62 16.80 3.08
C LEU A 347 6.37 16.71 4.40
N THR A 348 6.71 15.51 4.85
CA THR A 348 7.42 15.30 6.11
C THR A 348 8.89 15.71 6.09
N ALA A 349 9.44 16.01 4.91
CA ALA A 349 10.81 16.49 4.75
C ALA A 349 10.89 18.01 4.49
N LEU A 350 9.75 18.66 4.23
CA LEU A 350 9.68 20.10 3.96
C LEU A 350 9.68 20.93 5.25
N PRO A 351 10.23 22.16 5.21
CA PRO A 351 10.18 23.07 6.36
C PRO A 351 8.73 23.37 6.75
N VAL A 352 8.44 23.35 8.04
CA VAL A 352 7.12 23.72 8.57
C VAL A 352 6.96 25.24 8.49
N PRO A 353 5.77 25.77 8.15
CA PRO A 353 5.54 27.21 8.09
C PRO A 353 5.86 27.89 9.43
N ILE A 354 6.53 29.03 9.36
CA ILE A 354 6.87 29.83 10.54
C ILE A 354 5.60 30.52 11.05
N ARG A 355 5.31 30.37 12.33
CA ARG A 355 4.30 31.16 13.03
C ARG A 355 4.96 32.41 13.58
N TRP A 356 4.61 33.56 13.05
CA TRP A 356 4.88 34.84 13.70
C TRP A 356 3.78 35.05 14.75
N THR A 357 4.05 34.62 15.98
CA THR A 357 3.25 34.99 17.16
C THR A 357 3.98 36.05 17.94
#